data_AF-A0A1I8D3B3-F1
#
_entry.id   AF-A0A1I8D3B3-F1
#
_cell.length_a   1.000
_cell.length_b   1.000
_cell.length_c   1.000
_cell.angle_alpha   90.00
_cell.angle_beta   90.00
_cell.angle_gamma   90.00
#
_symmetry.space_group_name_H-M   'P 1'
#
loop_
_entity.id
_entity.type
_entity.pdbx_description
1 polymer ?
#
loop_
_entity_poly.entity_id
_entity_poly.type
_entity_poly.pdbx_seq_one_letter_code
_entity_poly.pdbx_strand_id
1 'polypeptide(L)'
;MANNGLFQTTKTLNELVAALNEKVNDLKEENVSIEHVANFYRQQFKEILTHLQDVINNQNEEIERLEEILDGEKERHENAIKKVELAGQDKLAKMVEDSEKIRLENLLMKTQQNAHQHMKLEMEGLYERMEEMKAELEEKNEKISKKELKEREIAIITSDRVRKEMDVEHAEKIAKIKTELQVQNIAELSASNEMGRKLKEQIREKERNIEGLQRQVDSFEEKVEELSHIIDNNERDKEKVESQVQRISAQNDKALKEIRKMFEDSEKSKLREIEKREKRISDLRKENDLLKKDLFKEKKRSQDLLTDVTKEQELRKQTTDKHKTQNRMLRDLKQFFSLKLSNTGEQYIDTIFGENRMAIFAKLTLLLQNIPQLEY
;
A
#
# COMPACT_ATOMS: atom_id res chain seq x y z
N MET A 1 10.09 113.01 13.72
CA MET A 1 10.90 111.78 13.83
C MET A 1 10.03 110.56 14.19
N ALA A 2 8.99 110.26 13.40
CA ALA A 2 8.16 109.07 13.65
C ALA A 2 7.63 108.57 12.31
N ASN A 3 8.34 107.64 11.66
CA ASN A 3 7.80 106.85 10.54
C ASN A 3 8.68 105.65 10.13
N ASN A 4 9.93 105.54 10.61
CA ASN A 4 10.78 104.39 10.27
C ASN A 4 10.50 103.11 11.08
N GLY A 5 9.88 103.20 12.26
CA GLY A 5 9.58 102.03 13.11
C GLY A 5 8.37 101.20 12.65
N LEU A 6 7.40 101.83 11.96
CA LEU A 6 6.17 101.19 11.47
C LEU A 6 6.37 100.43 10.15
N PHE A 7 7.33 100.86 9.33
CA PHE A 7 7.71 100.22 8.06
C PHE A 7 8.60 98.98 8.24
N GLN A 8 9.47 98.96 9.26
CA GLN A 8 10.28 97.79 9.59
C GLN A 8 9.46 96.65 10.21
N THR A 9 8.43 96.98 10.99
CA THR A 9 7.52 96.00 11.60
C THR A 9 6.56 95.36 10.59
N THR A 10 6.09 96.10 9.59
CA THR A 10 5.28 95.54 8.48
C THR A 10 6.09 94.64 7.55
N LYS A 11 7.36 94.99 7.30
CA LYS A 11 8.25 94.18 6.45
C LYS A 11 8.61 92.83 7.11
N THR A 12 8.90 92.84 8.40
CA THR A 12 9.15 91.62 9.20
C THR A 12 7.89 90.76 9.35
N LEU A 13 6.71 91.37 9.48
CA LEU A 13 5.44 90.64 9.49
C LEU A 13 5.18 89.91 8.16
N ASN A 14 5.45 90.58 7.02
CA ASN A 14 5.28 90.00 5.70
C ASN A 14 6.27 88.86 5.43
N GLU A 15 7.52 88.97 5.88
CA GLU A 15 8.51 87.89 5.81
C GLU A 15 8.09 86.68 6.67
N LEU A 16 7.52 86.92 7.85
CA LEU A 16 6.98 85.87 8.72
C LEU A 16 5.77 85.17 8.08
N VAL A 17 4.85 85.92 7.46
CA VAL A 17 3.69 85.38 6.75
C VAL A 17 4.12 84.58 5.52
N ALA A 18 5.14 85.03 4.78
CA ALA A 18 5.71 84.29 3.66
C ALA A 18 6.32 82.95 4.12
N ALA A 19 7.12 82.96 5.19
CA ALA A 19 7.71 81.74 5.75
C ALA A 19 6.65 80.77 6.31
N LEU A 20 5.58 81.29 6.92
CA LEU A 20 4.44 80.48 7.36
C LEU A 20 3.68 79.86 6.18
N ASN A 21 3.46 80.60 5.10
CA ASN A 21 2.81 80.08 3.90
C ASN A 21 3.65 79.01 3.20
N GLU A 22 4.97 79.19 3.13
CA GLU A 22 5.90 78.18 2.61
C GLU A 22 5.80 76.90 3.45
N LYS A 23 5.84 77.02 4.78
CA LYS A 23 5.71 75.87 5.69
C LYS A 23 4.34 75.19 5.64
N VAL A 24 3.26 75.95 5.41
CA VAL A 24 1.91 75.39 5.19
C VAL A 24 1.82 74.64 3.87
N ASN A 25 2.51 75.12 2.82
CA ASN A 25 2.60 74.40 1.55
C ASN A 25 3.43 73.12 1.68
N ASP A 26 4.59 73.17 2.34
CA ASP A 26 5.41 71.98 2.60
C ASP A 26 4.61 70.91 3.36
N LEU A 27 3.90 71.32 4.42
CA LEU A 27 3.04 70.42 5.20
C LEU A 27 1.87 69.87 4.38
N LYS A 28 1.33 70.64 3.43
CA LYS A 28 0.30 70.14 2.50
C LYS A 28 0.86 69.09 1.55
N GLU A 29 2.03 69.33 0.97
CA GLU A 29 2.69 68.37 0.08
C GLU A 29 3.06 67.09 0.83
N GLU A 30 3.57 67.22 2.06
CA GLU A 30 3.86 66.08 2.93
C GLU A 30 2.60 65.27 3.25
N ASN A 31 1.48 65.95 3.55
CA ASN A 31 0.21 65.27 3.83
C ASN A 31 -0.33 64.52 2.60
N VAL A 32 -0.23 65.11 1.40
CA VAL A 32 -0.59 64.44 0.13
C VAL A 32 0.31 63.23 -0.12
N SER A 33 1.61 63.34 0.14
CA SER A 33 2.57 62.24 0.02
C SER A 33 2.21 61.09 0.98
N ILE A 34 1.92 61.40 2.25
CA ILE A 34 1.48 60.42 3.26
C ILE A 34 0.18 59.74 2.84
N GLU A 35 -0.78 60.48 2.30
CA GLU A 35 -2.06 59.94 1.84
C GLU A 35 -1.89 59.01 0.62
N HIS A 36 -0.97 59.33 -0.29
CA HIS A 36 -0.60 58.46 -1.41
C HIS A 36 0.04 57.16 -0.94
N VAL A 37 0.98 57.24 0.00
CA VAL A 37 1.65 56.07 0.62
C VAL A 37 0.64 55.21 1.37
N ALA A 38 -0.29 55.82 2.12
CA ALA A 38 -1.34 55.11 2.84
C ALA A 38 -2.30 54.38 1.89
N ASN A 39 -2.67 55.01 0.76
CA ASN A 39 -3.50 54.37 -0.26
C ASN A 39 -2.78 53.22 -0.96
N PHE A 40 -1.49 53.37 -1.27
CA PHE A 40 -0.66 52.31 -1.82
C PHE A 40 -0.65 51.08 -0.91
N TYR A 41 -0.38 51.26 0.39
CA TYR A 41 -0.39 50.16 1.34
C TYR A 41 -1.78 49.54 1.52
N ARG A 42 -2.87 50.34 1.52
CA ARG A 42 -4.24 49.81 1.54
C ARG A 42 -4.53 48.90 0.36
N GLN A 43 -4.06 49.29 -0.83
CA GLN A 43 -4.30 48.56 -2.06
C GLN A 43 -3.52 47.23 -2.06
N GLN A 44 -2.25 47.26 -1.66
CA GLN A 44 -1.47 46.03 -1.46
C GLN A 44 -2.09 45.10 -0.41
N PHE A 45 -2.54 45.64 0.73
CA PHE A 45 -3.21 44.83 1.75
C PHE A 45 -4.50 44.18 1.22
N LYS A 46 -5.27 44.91 0.40
CA LYS A 46 -6.48 44.37 -0.22
C LYS A 46 -6.17 43.22 -1.18
N GLU A 47 -5.13 43.36 -1.99
CA GLU A 47 -4.68 42.30 -2.90
C GLU A 47 -4.23 41.05 -2.13
N ILE A 48 -3.45 41.22 -1.06
CA ILE A 48 -3.02 40.13 -0.18
C ILE A 48 -4.22 39.42 0.45
N LEU A 49 -5.18 40.18 0.99
CA LEU A 49 -6.38 39.61 1.59
C LEU A 49 -7.22 38.83 0.57
N THR A 50 -7.37 39.35 -0.65
CA THR A 50 -8.10 38.67 -1.72
C THR A 50 -7.41 37.36 -2.10
N HIS A 51 -6.09 37.39 -2.28
CA HIS A 51 -5.32 36.20 -2.60
C HIS A 51 -5.40 35.14 -1.49
N LEU A 52 -5.28 35.54 -0.22
CA LEU A 52 -5.44 34.63 0.91
C LEU A 52 -6.84 34.00 0.95
N GLN A 53 -7.87 34.78 0.65
CA GLN A 53 -9.24 34.28 0.60
C GLN A 53 -9.44 33.24 -0.51
N ASP A 54 -8.88 33.48 -1.70
CA ASP A 54 -8.91 32.50 -2.81
C ASP A 54 -8.17 31.21 -2.44
N VAL A 55 -7.00 31.32 -1.80
CA VAL A 55 -6.24 30.14 -1.33
C VAL A 55 -7.03 29.35 -0.30
N ILE A 56 -7.66 30.01 0.68
CA ILE A 56 -8.48 29.34 1.69
C ILE A 56 -9.66 28.62 1.05
N ASN A 57 -10.35 29.27 0.11
CA ASN A 57 -11.50 28.65 -0.57
C ASN A 57 -11.06 27.41 -1.37
N ASN A 58 -9.98 27.50 -2.13
CA ASN A 58 -9.43 26.36 -2.87
C ASN A 58 -9.01 25.22 -1.94
N GLN A 59 -8.44 25.54 -0.78
CA GLN A 59 -8.07 24.53 0.22
C GLN A 59 -9.30 23.86 0.83
N ASN A 60 -10.37 24.61 1.12
CA ASN A 60 -11.60 24.05 1.64
C ASN A 60 -12.27 23.10 0.64
N GLU A 61 -12.35 23.47 -0.64
CA GLU A 61 -12.88 22.58 -1.68
C GLU A 61 -12.06 21.28 -1.82
N GLU A 62 -10.74 21.38 -1.67
CA GLU A 62 -9.87 20.20 -1.72
C GLU A 62 -10.04 19.30 -0.49
N ILE A 63 -10.21 19.89 0.70
CA ILE A 63 -10.53 19.14 1.92
C ILE A 63 -11.84 18.37 1.74
N GLU A 64 -12.90 19.02 1.25
CA GLU A 64 -14.20 18.36 0.99
C GLU A 64 -14.05 17.19 -0.01
N ARG A 65 -13.31 17.39 -1.11
CA ARG A 65 -13.01 16.31 -2.07
C ARG A 65 -12.27 15.14 -1.43
N LEU A 66 -11.29 15.41 -0.58
CA LEU A 66 -10.51 14.38 0.09
C LEU A 66 -11.34 13.62 1.13
N GLU A 67 -12.24 14.30 1.85
CA GLU A 67 -13.18 13.68 2.78
C GLU A 67 -14.16 12.74 2.05
N GLU A 68 -14.69 13.16 0.90
CA GLU A 68 -15.60 12.32 0.10
C GLU A 68 -14.90 11.06 -0.43
N ILE A 69 -13.65 11.18 -0.89
CA ILE A 69 -12.82 10.02 -1.28
C ILE A 69 -12.56 9.09 -0.10
N LEU A 70 -12.24 9.66 1.06
CA LEU A 70 -11.94 8.89 2.28
C LEU A 70 -13.16 8.10 2.73
N ASP A 71 -14.35 8.71 2.73
CA ASP A 71 -15.58 8.02 3.12
C ASP A 71 -15.99 6.95 2.10
N GLY A 72 -15.80 7.21 0.80
CA GLY A 72 -15.99 6.19 -0.23
C GLY A 72 -15.05 4.98 -0.08
N GLU A 73 -13.79 5.20 0.28
CA GLU A 73 -12.83 4.11 0.55
C GLU A 73 -13.18 3.36 1.85
N LYS A 74 -13.62 4.05 2.91
CA LYS A 74 -14.11 3.38 4.14
C LYS A 74 -15.28 2.46 3.82
N GLU A 75 -16.26 2.93 3.05
CA GLU A 75 -17.44 2.13 2.69
C GLU A 75 -17.05 0.90 1.86
N ARG A 76 -16.14 1.05 0.89
CA ARG A 76 -15.60 -0.08 0.11
C ARG A 76 -14.90 -1.10 1.01
N HIS A 77 -14.07 -0.64 1.94
CA HIS A 77 -13.38 -1.52 2.88
C HIS A 77 -14.36 -2.24 3.81
N GLU A 78 -15.36 -1.55 4.35
CA GLU A 78 -16.36 -2.15 5.22
C GLU A 78 -17.18 -3.22 4.48
N ASN A 79 -17.58 -2.94 3.24
CA ASN A 79 -18.27 -3.91 2.38
C ASN A 79 -17.39 -5.12 2.03
N ALA A 80 -16.09 -4.91 1.80
CA ALA A 80 -15.15 -6.00 1.57
C ALA A 80 -15.00 -6.90 2.81
N ILE A 81 -14.90 -6.30 4.01
CA ILE A 81 -14.84 -7.04 5.28
C ILE A 81 -16.10 -7.87 5.48
N LYS A 82 -17.29 -7.25 5.36
CA LYS A 82 -18.58 -7.97 5.50
C LYS A 82 -18.69 -9.16 4.54
N LYS A 83 -18.21 -9.01 3.30
CA LYS A 83 -18.22 -10.09 2.31
C LYS A 83 -17.30 -11.25 2.72
N VAL A 84 -16.12 -10.94 3.26
CA VAL A 84 -15.17 -11.95 3.76
C VAL A 84 -15.73 -12.64 5.01
N GLU A 85 -16.35 -11.89 5.92
CA GLU A 85 -17.00 -12.45 7.11
C GLU A 85 -18.14 -13.41 6.75
N LEU A 86 -19.04 -13.02 5.85
CA LEU A 86 -20.12 -13.88 5.36
C LEU A 86 -19.58 -15.16 4.71
N ALA A 87 -18.58 -15.04 3.83
CA ALA A 87 -17.95 -16.21 3.21
C ALA A 87 -17.24 -17.11 4.24
N GLY A 88 -16.68 -16.52 5.31
CA GLY A 88 -16.09 -17.23 6.44
C GLY A 88 -17.14 -17.99 7.26
N GLN A 89 -18.28 -17.36 7.54
CA GLN A 89 -19.41 -17.98 8.24
C GLN A 89 -19.99 -19.15 7.45
N ASP A 90 -20.18 -19.01 6.14
CA ASP A 90 -20.66 -20.09 5.27
C ASP A 90 -19.71 -21.29 5.26
N LYS A 91 -18.40 -21.05 5.19
CA LYS A 91 -17.39 -22.13 5.28
C LYS A 91 -17.41 -22.81 6.64
N LEU A 92 -17.53 -22.04 7.73
CA LEU A 92 -17.61 -22.59 9.07
C LEU A 92 -18.87 -23.46 9.23
N ALA A 93 -20.02 -23.01 8.73
CA ALA A 93 -21.27 -23.77 8.75
C ALA A 93 -21.12 -25.11 8.04
N LYS A 94 -20.52 -25.13 6.84
CA LYS A 94 -20.23 -26.38 6.10
C LYS A 94 -19.28 -27.31 6.87
N MET A 95 -18.21 -26.76 7.45
CA MET A 95 -17.28 -27.57 8.24
C MET A 95 -17.94 -28.19 9.49
N VAL A 96 -18.86 -27.46 10.14
CA VAL A 96 -19.63 -27.99 11.27
C VAL A 96 -20.55 -29.12 10.81
N GLU A 97 -21.23 -28.95 9.68
CA GLU A 97 -22.09 -29.99 9.08
C GLU A 97 -21.29 -31.25 8.73
N ASP A 98 -20.14 -31.11 8.06
CA ASP A 98 -19.24 -32.22 7.73
C ASP A 98 -18.71 -32.91 9.00
N SER A 99 -18.34 -32.13 10.02
CA SER A 99 -17.86 -32.67 11.29
C SER A 99 -18.95 -33.47 12.01
N GLU A 100 -20.20 -33.02 11.96
CA GLU A 100 -21.33 -33.74 12.56
C GLU A 100 -21.65 -35.02 11.78
N LYS A 101 -21.54 -35.00 10.45
CA LYS A 101 -21.67 -36.20 9.61
C LYS A 101 -20.62 -37.26 9.98
N ILE A 102 -19.34 -36.86 10.09
CA ILE A 102 -18.25 -37.75 10.50
C ILE A 102 -18.48 -38.27 11.93
N ARG A 103 -19.03 -37.45 12.83
CA ARG A 103 -19.35 -37.87 14.20
C ARG A 103 -20.43 -38.95 14.20
N LEU A 104 -21.48 -38.78 13.40
CA LEU A 104 -22.57 -39.75 13.25
C LEU A 104 -22.08 -41.07 12.60
N GLU A 105 -21.23 -40.99 11.56
CA GLU A 105 -20.62 -42.16 10.93
C GLU A 105 -19.74 -42.95 11.91
N ASN A 106 -18.91 -42.26 12.71
CA ASN A 106 -18.10 -42.91 13.75
C ASN A 106 -18.96 -43.57 14.83
N LEU A 107 -20.07 -42.94 15.21
CA LEU A 107 -21.01 -43.53 16.18
C LEU A 107 -21.63 -44.81 15.61
N LEU A 108 -22.05 -44.78 14.34
CA LEU A 108 -22.60 -45.95 13.64
C LEU A 108 -21.57 -47.08 13.56
N MET A 109 -20.32 -46.78 13.17
CA MET A 109 -19.24 -47.77 13.12
C MET A 109 -18.96 -48.39 14.49
N LYS A 110 -18.94 -47.60 15.57
CA LYS A 110 -18.79 -48.13 16.94
C LYS A 110 -19.93 -49.07 17.32
N THR A 111 -21.17 -48.71 16.98
CA THR A 111 -22.33 -49.57 17.25
C THR A 111 -22.24 -50.88 16.47
N GLN A 112 -21.85 -50.84 15.19
CA GLN A 112 -21.66 -52.03 14.37
C GLN A 112 -20.51 -52.90 14.90
N GLN A 113 -19.40 -52.30 15.32
CA GLN A 113 -18.28 -53.01 15.92
C GLN A 113 -18.68 -53.72 17.22
N ASN A 114 -19.45 -53.06 18.09
CA ASN A 114 -19.98 -53.67 19.31
C ASN A 114 -20.94 -54.82 19.00
N ALA A 115 -21.83 -54.67 18.02
CA ALA A 115 -22.71 -55.74 17.57
C ALA A 115 -21.91 -56.95 17.04
N HIS A 116 -20.84 -56.69 16.26
CA HIS A 116 -19.96 -57.74 15.76
C HIS A 116 -19.21 -58.47 16.88
N GLN A 117 -18.74 -57.74 17.89
CA GLN A 117 -18.13 -58.34 19.10
C GLN A 117 -19.12 -59.23 19.85
N HIS A 118 -20.37 -58.79 20.03
CA HIS A 118 -21.42 -59.60 20.65
C HIS A 118 -21.70 -60.87 19.85
N MET A 119 -21.88 -60.78 18.54
CA MET A 119 -22.09 -61.96 17.69
C MET A 119 -20.90 -62.93 17.75
N LYS A 120 -19.67 -62.41 17.80
CA LYS A 120 -18.47 -63.25 17.94
C LYS A 120 -18.49 -64.04 19.24
N LEU A 121 -18.80 -63.39 20.37
CA LEU A 121 -18.91 -64.05 21.67
C LEU A 121 -20.04 -65.10 21.70
N GLU A 122 -21.18 -64.81 21.07
CA GLU A 122 -22.27 -65.77 20.93
C GLU A 122 -21.87 -66.99 20.10
N MET A 123 -21.14 -66.78 18.99
CA MET A 123 -20.61 -67.86 18.17
C MET A 123 -19.59 -68.72 18.94
N GLU A 124 -18.66 -68.10 19.66
CA GLU A 124 -17.70 -68.81 20.52
C GLU A 124 -18.43 -69.67 21.57
N GLY A 125 -19.45 -69.13 22.24
CA GLY A 125 -20.25 -69.89 23.20
C GLY A 125 -21.16 -70.97 22.58
N LEU A 126 -21.47 -70.89 21.28
CA LEU A 126 -22.13 -71.96 20.54
C LEU A 126 -21.13 -73.06 20.15
N TYR A 127 -19.91 -72.70 19.77
CA TYR A 127 -18.83 -73.66 19.50
C TYR A 127 -18.48 -74.49 20.74
N GLU A 128 -18.36 -73.84 21.90
CA GLU A 128 -18.12 -74.55 23.18
C GLU A 128 -19.23 -75.58 23.46
N ARG A 129 -20.50 -75.18 23.34
CA ARG A 129 -21.65 -76.08 23.51
C ARG A 129 -21.67 -77.23 22.49
N MET A 130 -21.24 -76.99 21.25
CA MET A 130 -21.13 -78.06 20.25
C MET A 130 -20.03 -79.06 20.60
N GLU A 131 -18.88 -78.60 21.08
CA GLU A 131 -17.81 -79.49 21.52
C GLU A 131 -18.22 -80.29 22.76
N GLU A 132 -18.92 -79.69 23.73
CA GLU A 132 -19.50 -80.40 24.87
C GLU A 132 -20.47 -81.50 24.42
N MET A 133 -21.42 -81.18 23.53
CA MET A 133 -22.35 -82.16 22.98
C MET A 133 -21.64 -83.27 22.22
N LYS A 134 -20.58 -82.96 21.49
CA LYS A 134 -19.78 -83.95 20.76
C LYS A 134 -19.07 -84.91 21.71
N ALA A 135 -18.48 -84.39 22.79
CA ALA A 135 -17.85 -85.21 23.83
C ALA A 135 -18.86 -86.14 24.53
N GLU A 136 -20.07 -85.63 24.87
CA GLU A 136 -21.14 -86.48 25.41
C GLU A 136 -21.57 -87.58 24.44
N LEU A 137 -21.61 -87.28 23.14
CA LEU A 137 -22.01 -88.23 22.10
C LEU A 137 -20.96 -89.32 21.90
N GLU A 138 -19.67 -88.95 21.95
CA GLU A 138 -18.55 -89.90 21.97
C GLU A 138 -18.59 -90.81 23.20
N GLU A 139 -18.83 -90.25 24.40
CA GLU A 139 -18.95 -91.03 25.64
C GLU A 139 -20.13 -92.02 25.58
N LYS A 140 -21.28 -91.58 25.08
CA LYS A 140 -22.46 -92.43 24.89
C LYS A 140 -22.20 -93.52 23.85
N ASN A 141 -21.55 -93.20 22.74
CA ASN A 141 -21.15 -94.19 21.72
C ASN A 141 -20.17 -95.22 22.28
N GLU A 142 -19.21 -94.80 23.11
CA GLU A 142 -18.26 -95.72 23.72
C GLU A 142 -18.95 -96.65 24.74
N LYS A 143 -19.92 -96.14 25.51
CA LYS A 143 -20.76 -96.95 26.40
C LYS A 143 -21.60 -97.98 25.63
N ILE A 144 -22.14 -97.60 24.47
CA ILE A 144 -22.88 -98.51 23.59
C ILE A 144 -21.94 -99.59 23.05
N SER A 145 -20.79 -99.21 22.48
CA SER A 145 -19.78 -100.13 21.98
C SER A 145 -19.29 -101.13 23.05
N LYS A 146 -19.08 -100.68 24.30
CA LYS A 146 -18.73 -101.55 25.44
C LYS A 146 -19.87 -102.50 25.83
N LYS A 147 -21.14 -102.10 25.69
CA LYS A 147 -22.29 -102.99 25.91
C LYS A 147 -22.42 -104.03 24.78
N GLU A 148 -22.25 -103.61 23.53
CA GLU A 148 -22.25 -104.50 22.37
C GLU A 148 -21.09 -105.51 22.42
N LEU A 149 -19.92 -105.12 22.93
CA LEU A 149 -18.80 -106.03 23.18
C LEU A 149 -19.12 -107.08 24.26
N LYS A 150 -19.84 -106.71 25.33
CA LYS A 150 -20.29 -107.64 26.37
C LYS A 150 -21.38 -108.60 25.87
N GLU A 151 -22.28 -108.11 25.03
CA GLU A 151 -23.29 -108.95 24.36
C GLU A 151 -22.62 -109.90 23.34
N ARG A 152 -21.56 -109.46 22.66
CA ARG A 152 -20.72 -110.32 21.80
C ARG A 152 -19.85 -111.32 22.58
N GLU A 153 -19.38 -111.00 23.79
CA GLU A 153 -18.68 -111.95 24.67
C GLU A 153 -19.62 -113.05 25.22
N ILE A 154 -20.87 -112.69 25.54
CA ILE A 154 -21.88 -113.66 26.01
C ILE A 154 -22.32 -114.61 24.88
N ALA A 155 -22.31 -114.15 23.63
CA ALA A 155 -22.66 -114.97 22.46
C ALA A 155 -21.58 -116.02 22.07
N ILE A 156 -20.33 -115.88 22.55
CA ILE A 156 -19.21 -116.77 22.18
C ILE A 156 -19.14 -118.04 23.07
N ILE A 157 -19.78 -118.07 24.25
CA ILE A 157 -19.69 -119.20 25.20
C ILE A 157 -20.77 -120.28 24.99
N THR A 158 -21.75 -120.06 24.13
CA THR A 158 -22.87 -121.01 23.94
C THR A 158 -23.00 -121.48 22.50
N SER A 159 -21.98 -122.19 22.02
CA SER A 159 -22.01 -122.88 20.73
C SER A 159 -21.25 -124.21 20.76
N ASP A 160 -21.80 -125.24 21.39
CA ASP A 160 -21.37 -126.63 21.09
C ASP A 160 -22.39 -127.76 21.38
N ARG A 161 -23.70 -127.48 21.43
CA ARG A 161 -24.70 -128.55 21.67
C ARG A 161 -26.10 -128.36 21.05
N VAL A 162 -26.22 -127.89 19.80
CA VAL A 162 -27.52 -127.93 19.08
C VAL A 162 -27.30 -128.29 17.60
N ARG A 163 -26.76 -129.49 17.36
CA ARG A 163 -26.51 -130.02 16.00
C ARG A 163 -27.53 -131.09 15.56
N LYS A 164 -28.68 -131.23 16.25
CA LYS A 164 -29.76 -132.18 15.90
C LYS A 164 -31.21 -131.68 16.06
N GLU A 165 -31.43 -130.43 16.48
CA GLU A 165 -32.76 -129.76 16.44
C GLU A 165 -32.85 -128.73 15.28
N MET A 166 -31.85 -128.74 14.40
CA MET A 166 -31.63 -127.69 13.40
C MET A 166 -32.75 -127.57 12.36
N ASP A 167 -33.45 -128.63 11.95
CA ASP A 167 -34.32 -128.52 10.76
C ASP A 167 -35.72 -127.89 11.03
N VAL A 168 -36.21 -127.89 12.28
CA VAL A 168 -37.41 -127.12 12.68
C VAL A 168 -37.02 -125.75 13.23
N GLU A 169 -35.91 -125.67 13.96
CA GLU A 169 -35.35 -124.42 14.48
C GLU A 169 -34.82 -123.51 13.35
N HIS A 170 -34.37 -124.06 12.20
CA HIS A 170 -34.02 -123.28 11.01
C HIS A 170 -35.24 -122.61 10.38
N ALA A 171 -36.44 -123.20 10.44
CA ALA A 171 -37.64 -122.55 9.94
C ALA A 171 -38.06 -121.37 10.84
N GLU A 172 -37.99 -121.52 12.17
CA GLU A 172 -38.22 -120.43 13.12
C GLU A 172 -37.10 -119.39 13.13
N LYS A 173 -35.84 -119.78 12.94
CA LYS A 173 -34.70 -118.87 12.76
C LYS A 173 -34.76 -118.13 11.44
N ILE A 174 -35.17 -118.76 10.35
CA ILE A 174 -35.41 -118.07 9.06
C ILE A 174 -36.57 -117.07 9.22
N ALA A 175 -37.63 -117.42 9.96
CA ALA A 175 -38.70 -116.48 10.27
C ALA A 175 -38.21 -115.30 11.13
N LYS A 176 -37.42 -115.55 12.19
CA LYS A 176 -36.80 -114.51 13.02
C LYS A 176 -35.82 -113.64 12.24
N ILE A 177 -34.92 -114.24 11.46
CA ILE A 177 -33.97 -113.54 10.58
C ILE A 177 -34.74 -112.72 9.54
N LYS A 178 -35.87 -113.21 9.02
CA LYS A 178 -36.72 -112.46 8.10
C LYS A 178 -37.38 -111.27 8.79
N THR A 179 -37.86 -111.42 10.03
CA THR A 179 -38.39 -110.29 10.81
C THR A 179 -37.30 -109.29 11.22
N GLU A 180 -36.10 -109.78 11.58
CA GLU A 180 -34.94 -108.93 11.91
C GLU A 180 -34.44 -108.19 10.67
N LEU A 181 -34.35 -108.84 9.51
CA LEU A 181 -34.06 -108.20 8.22
C LEU A 181 -35.16 -107.21 7.81
N GLN A 182 -36.43 -107.47 8.12
CA GLN A 182 -37.51 -106.50 7.89
C GLN A 182 -37.36 -105.28 8.79
N VAL A 183 -37.08 -105.47 10.09
CA VAL A 183 -36.84 -104.36 11.04
C VAL A 183 -35.57 -103.59 10.66
N GLN A 184 -34.50 -104.27 10.27
CA GLN A 184 -33.27 -103.66 9.80
C GLN A 184 -33.49 -102.86 8.51
N ASN A 185 -34.19 -103.42 7.51
CA ASN A 185 -34.55 -102.67 6.31
C ASN A 185 -35.41 -101.45 6.63
N ILE A 186 -36.36 -101.55 7.56
CA ILE A 186 -37.19 -100.40 7.98
C ILE A 186 -36.31 -99.35 8.68
N ALA A 187 -35.37 -99.77 9.54
CA ALA A 187 -34.45 -98.87 10.22
C ALA A 187 -33.48 -98.19 9.24
N GLU A 188 -32.92 -98.93 8.28
CA GLU A 188 -32.06 -98.41 7.22
C GLU A 188 -32.82 -97.46 6.29
N LEU A 189 -34.05 -97.80 5.90
CA LEU A 189 -34.92 -96.90 5.13
C LEU A 189 -35.26 -95.64 5.93
N SER A 190 -35.54 -95.75 7.23
CA SER A 190 -35.82 -94.59 8.09
C SER A 190 -34.58 -93.70 8.25
N ALA A 191 -33.40 -94.29 8.45
CA ALA A 191 -32.13 -93.56 8.55
C ALA A 191 -31.76 -92.88 7.22
N SER A 192 -31.96 -93.57 6.09
CA SER A 192 -31.75 -93.04 4.74
C SER A 192 -32.72 -91.89 4.45
N ASN A 193 -33.99 -92.02 4.83
CA ASN A 193 -34.99 -90.95 4.70
C ASN A 193 -34.64 -89.73 5.55
N GLU A 194 -34.19 -89.91 6.79
CA GLU A 194 -33.77 -88.81 7.67
C GLU A 194 -32.49 -88.13 7.16
N MET A 195 -31.51 -88.89 6.65
CA MET A 195 -30.32 -88.35 6.01
C MET A 195 -30.69 -87.57 4.73
N GLY A 196 -31.59 -88.11 3.91
CA GLY A 196 -32.12 -87.44 2.72
C GLY A 196 -32.85 -86.14 3.05
N ARG A 197 -33.57 -86.09 4.18
CA ARG A 197 -34.20 -84.86 4.69
C ARG A 197 -33.16 -83.83 5.10
N LYS A 198 -32.14 -84.20 5.89
CA LYS A 198 -31.06 -83.30 6.32
C LYS A 198 -30.29 -82.73 5.13
N LEU A 199 -29.97 -83.56 4.14
CA LEU A 199 -29.32 -83.12 2.90
C LEU A 199 -30.19 -82.13 2.11
N LYS A 200 -31.51 -82.37 2.02
CA LYS A 200 -32.44 -81.41 1.40
C LYS A 200 -32.52 -80.08 2.14
N GLU A 201 -32.49 -80.10 3.48
CA GLU A 201 -32.44 -78.87 4.29
C GLU A 201 -31.12 -78.11 4.06
N GLN A 202 -29.98 -78.80 4.05
CA GLN A 202 -28.68 -78.19 3.74
C GLN A 202 -28.62 -77.61 2.32
N ILE A 203 -29.17 -78.30 1.32
CA ILE A 203 -29.24 -77.78 -0.06
C ILE A 203 -30.02 -76.48 -0.08
N ARG A 204 -31.21 -76.43 0.55
CA ARG A 204 -32.03 -75.21 0.62
C ARG A 204 -31.32 -74.06 1.34
N GLU A 205 -30.57 -74.35 2.39
CA GLU A 205 -29.77 -73.34 3.09
C GLU A 205 -28.64 -72.80 2.21
N LYS A 206 -27.94 -73.68 1.49
CA LYS A 206 -26.89 -73.28 0.55
C LYS A 206 -27.45 -72.48 -0.63
N GLU A 207 -28.61 -72.85 -1.16
CA GLU A 207 -29.31 -72.09 -2.21
C GLU A 207 -29.63 -70.65 -1.74
N ARG A 208 -30.19 -70.49 -0.53
CA ARG A 208 -30.43 -69.14 0.03
C ARG A 208 -29.15 -68.34 0.23
N ASN A 209 -28.06 -68.99 0.66
CA ASN A 209 -26.77 -68.33 0.81
C ASN A 209 -26.19 -67.89 -0.54
N ILE A 210 -26.34 -68.72 -1.58
CA ILE A 210 -25.96 -68.37 -2.95
C ILE A 210 -26.75 -67.15 -3.43
N GLU A 211 -28.08 -67.14 -3.28
CA GLU A 211 -28.91 -65.99 -3.63
C GLU A 211 -28.51 -64.72 -2.86
N GLY A 212 -28.18 -64.85 -1.57
CA GLY A 212 -27.71 -63.74 -0.75
C GLY A 212 -26.38 -63.17 -1.23
N LEU A 213 -25.42 -64.03 -1.58
CA LEU A 213 -24.13 -63.61 -2.14
C LEU A 213 -24.30 -63.00 -3.53
N GLN A 214 -25.21 -63.52 -4.34
CA GLN A 214 -25.46 -63.00 -5.69
C GLN A 214 -25.97 -61.56 -5.65
N ARG A 215 -26.92 -61.26 -4.75
CA ARG A 215 -27.37 -59.87 -4.53
C ARG A 215 -26.27 -58.95 -4.03
N GLN A 216 -25.31 -59.46 -3.25
CA GLN A 216 -24.16 -58.66 -2.82
C GLN A 216 -23.21 -58.36 -3.98
N VAL A 217 -22.98 -59.35 -4.87
CA VAL A 217 -22.19 -59.15 -6.09
C VAL A 217 -22.84 -58.08 -6.97
N ASP A 218 -24.14 -58.19 -7.24
CA ASP A 218 -24.87 -57.19 -8.05
C ASP A 218 -24.74 -55.77 -7.44
N SER A 219 -24.90 -55.65 -6.11
CA SER A 219 -24.73 -54.37 -5.42
C SER A 219 -23.30 -53.81 -5.48
N PHE A 220 -22.28 -54.67 -5.48
CA PHE A 220 -20.90 -54.23 -5.63
C PHE A 220 -20.60 -53.83 -7.07
N GLU A 221 -21.17 -54.52 -8.06
CA GLU A 221 -21.04 -54.15 -9.48
C GLU A 221 -21.63 -52.75 -9.74
N GLU A 222 -22.84 -52.46 -9.23
CA GLU A 222 -23.44 -51.13 -9.32
C GLU A 222 -22.55 -50.03 -8.70
N LYS A 223 -21.97 -50.30 -7.52
CA LYS A 223 -21.06 -49.35 -6.86
C LYS A 223 -19.76 -49.15 -7.64
N VAL A 224 -19.24 -50.20 -8.27
CA VAL A 224 -18.04 -50.10 -9.11
C VAL A 224 -18.34 -49.22 -10.33
N GLU A 225 -19.47 -49.39 -10.98
CA GLU A 225 -19.88 -48.53 -12.10
C GLU A 225 -20.05 -47.06 -11.69
N GLU A 226 -20.69 -46.81 -10.54
CA GLU A 226 -20.85 -45.45 -10.00
C GLU A 226 -19.48 -44.80 -9.73
N LEU A 227 -18.56 -45.53 -9.08
CA LEU A 227 -17.22 -45.04 -8.81
C LEU A 227 -16.42 -44.81 -10.10
N SER A 228 -16.55 -45.67 -11.10
CA SER A 228 -15.94 -45.48 -12.43
C SER A 228 -16.43 -44.19 -13.08
N HIS A 229 -17.74 -43.91 -13.03
CA HIS A 229 -18.28 -42.64 -13.54
C HIS A 229 -17.75 -41.41 -12.78
N ILE A 230 -17.59 -41.50 -11.46
CA ILE A 230 -17.01 -40.42 -10.66
C ILE A 230 -15.54 -40.19 -11.04
N ILE A 231 -14.76 -41.25 -11.24
CA ILE A 231 -13.36 -41.17 -11.67
C ILE A 231 -13.26 -40.47 -13.02
N ASP A 232 -14.05 -40.89 -14.01
CA ASP A 232 -14.06 -40.29 -15.35
C ASP A 232 -14.40 -38.79 -15.31
N ASN A 233 -15.36 -38.40 -14.48
CA ASN A 233 -15.74 -36.99 -14.32
C ASN A 233 -14.61 -36.18 -13.66
N ASN A 234 -13.97 -36.73 -12.63
CA ASN A 234 -12.84 -36.10 -11.97
C ASN A 234 -11.63 -35.93 -12.90
N GLU A 235 -11.36 -36.91 -13.78
CA GLU A 235 -10.30 -36.79 -14.79
C GLU A 235 -10.60 -35.67 -15.79
N ARG A 236 -11.84 -35.58 -16.28
CA ARG A 236 -12.26 -34.48 -17.18
C ARG A 236 -12.13 -33.11 -16.50
N ASP A 237 -12.48 -33.01 -15.22
CA ASP A 237 -12.37 -31.74 -14.49
C ASP A 237 -10.92 -31.38 -14.20
N LYS A 238 -10.06 -32.37 -13.93
CA LYS A 238 -8.61 -32.17 -13.84
C LYS A 238 -8.02 -31.62 -15.13
N GLU A 239 -8.37 -32.20 -16.30
CA GLU A 239 -7.92 -31.68 -17.60
C GLU A 239 -8.37 -30.24 -17.85
N LYS A 240 -9.61 -29.89 -17.49
CA LYS A 240 -10.10 -28.50 -17.60
C LYS A 240 -9.27 -27.56 -16.74
N VAL A 241 -9.01 -27.92 -15.48
CA VAL A 241 -8.22 -27.10 -14.55
C VAL A 241 -6.79 -26.93 -15.07
N GLU A 242 -6.14 -28.00 -15.54
CA GLU A 242 -4.80 -27.94 -16.12
C GLU A 242 -4.76 -27.00 -17.34
N SER A 243 -5.76 -27.08 -18.23
CA SER A 243 -5.86 -26.20 -19.39
C SER A 243 -6.05 -24.72 -19.00
N GLN A 244 -6.81 -24.44 -17.93
CA GLN A 244 -7.02 -23.09 -17.41
C GLN A 244 -5.73 -22.53 -16.80
N VAL A 245 -5.03 -23.35 -16.00
CA VAL A 245 -3.74 -22.98 -15.41
C VAL A 245 -2.72 -22.63 -16.50
N GLN A 246 -2.63 -23.43 -17.56
CA GLN A 246 -1.75 -23.14 -18.69
C GLN A 246 -2.10 -21.82 -19.39
N ARG A 247 -3.40 -21.54 -19.62
CA ARG A 247 -3.85 -20.28 -20.23
C ARG A 247 -3.52 -19.07 -19.36
N ILE A 248 -3.79 -19.16 -18.05
CA ILE A 248 -3.50 -18.08 -17.09
C ILE A 248 -1.99 -17.85 -17.02
N SER A 249 -1.18 -18.91 -16.97
CA SER A 249 0.29 -18.80 -16.95
C SER A 249 0.79 -18.08 -18.21
N ALA A 250 0.30 -18.45 -19.39
CA ALA A 250 0.68 -17.80 -20.64
C ALA A 250 0.25 -16.32 -20.72
N GLN A 251 -0.89 -15.97 -20.13
CA GLN A 251 -1.35 -14.58 -20.03
C GLN A 251 -0.49 -13.79 -19.06
N ASN A 252 -0.18 -14.34 -17.88
CA ASN A 252 0.68 -13.71 -16.89
C ASN A 252 2.08 -13.47 -17.44
N ASP A 253 2.67 -14.43 -18.16
CA ASP A 253 3.98 -14.27 -18.79
C ASP A 253 4.01 -13.15 -19.83
N LYS A 254 2.92 -12.98 -20.59
CA LYS A 254 2.77 -11.86 -21.54
C LYS A 254 2.68 -10.52 -20.80
N ALA A 255 1.84 -10.43 -19.77
CA ALA A 255 1.69 -9.22 -18.97
C ALA A 255 3.01 -8.83 -18.29
N LEU A 256 3.74 -9.80 -17.73
CA LEU A 256 5.05 -9.56 -17.12
C LEU A 256 6.08 -9.04 -18.13
N LYS A 257 6.10 -9.57 -19.36
CA LYS A 257 6.97 -9.06 -20.42
C LYS A 257 6.61 -7.63 -20.82
N GLU A 258 5.33 -7.31 -20.90
CA GLU A 258 4.85 -5.97 -21.24
C GLU A 258 5.21 -4.95 -20.15
N ILE A 259 4.98 -5.27 -18.87
CA ILE A 259 5.36 -4.42 -17.74
C ILE A 259 6.87 -4.16 -17.72
N ARG A 260 7.69 -5.20 -17.93
CA ARG A 260 9.16 -5.03 -18.02
C ARG A 260 9.55 -4.07 -19.12
N LYS A 261 8.96 -4.21 -20.31
CA LYS A 261 9.23 -3.32 -21.44
C LYS A 261 8.82 -1.88 -21.13
N MET A 262 7.64 -1.66 -20.55
CA MET A 262 7.19 -0.32 -20.13
C MET A 262 8.14 0.31 -19.11
N PHE A 263 8.66 -0.49 -18.17
CA PHE A 263 9.61 -0.02 -17.18
C PHE A 263 10.94 0.39 -17.82
N GLU A 264 11.50 -0.45 -18.71
CA GLU A 264 12.71 -0.14 -19.47
C GLU A 264 12.56 1.11 -20.35
N ASP A 265 11.41 1.28 -21.01
CA ASP A 265 11.13 2.45 -21.85
C ASP A 265 10.99 3.73 -20.99
N SER A 266 10.36 3.62 -19.82
CA SER A 266 10.27 4.70 -18.84
C SER A 266 11.65 5.09 -18.30
N GLU A 267 12.51 4.13 -17.94
CA GLU A 267 13.88 4.42 -17.48
C GLU A 267 14.71 5.10 -18.58
N LYS A 268 14.65 4.60 -19.81
CA LYS A 268 15.31 5.24 -20.97
C LYS A 268 14.83 6.66 -21.19
N SER A 269 13.53 6.92 -21.05
CA SER A 269 12.97 8.27 -21.15
C SER A 269 13.51 9.19 -20.06
N LYS A 270 13.49 8.74 -18.79
CA LYS A 270 14.02 9.50 -17.66
C LYS A 270 15.51 9.82 -17.82
N LEU A 271 16.32 8.85 -18.25
CA LEU A 271 17.74 9.05 -18.52
C LEU A 271 17.98 10.13 -19.58
N ARG A 272 17.28 10.06 -20.72
CA ARG A 272 17.37 11.09 -21.77
C ARG A 272 16.96 12.48 -21.26
N GLU A 273 15.98 12.55 -20.37
CA GLU A 273 15.54 13.83 -19.79
C GLU A 273 16.58 14.39 -18.80
N ILE A 274 17.20 13.52 -17.99
CA ILE A 274 18.32 13.89 -17.12
C ILE A 274 19.49 14.43 -17.96
N GLU A 275 19.90 13.73 -19.02
CA GLU A 275 20.97 14.19 -19.92
C GLU A 275 20.67 15.57 -20.53
N LYS A 276 19.41 15.82 -20.95
CA LYS A 276 18.99 17.13 -21.45
C LYS A 276 19.08 18.22 -20.37
N ARG A 277 18.64 17.92 -19.15
CA ARG A 277 18.70 18.85 -18.02
C ARG A 277 20.14 19.15 -17.62
N GLU A 278 21.01 18.15 -17.59
CA GLU A 278 22.45 18.32 -17.32
C GLU A 278 23.13 19.22 -18.36
N LYS A 279 22.83 19.01 -19.65
CA LYS A 279 23.32 19.88 -20.71
C LYS A 279 22.87 21.32 -20.51
N ARG A 280 21.58 21.54 -20.18
CA ARG A 280 21.05 22.88 -19.90
C ARG A 280 21.71 23.54 -18.69
N ILE A 281 21.97 22.78 -17.62
CA ILE A 281 22.70 23.27 -16.45
C ILE A 281 24.12 23.69 -16.83
N SER A 282 24.81 22.90 -17.65
CA SER A 282 26.15 23.22 -18.15
C SER A 282 26.17 24.51 -18.96
N ASP A 283 25.20 24.70 -19.87
CA ASP A 283 25.07 25.91 -20.67
C ASP A 283 24.79 27.15 -19.80
N LEU A 284 23.86 27.04 -18.84
CA LEU A 284 23.56 28.12 -17.89
C LEU A 284 24.76 28.49 -17.01
N ARG A 285 25.59 27.52 -16.62
CA ARG A 285 26.84 27.80 -15.89
C ARG A 285 27.80 28.65 -16.72
N LYS A 286 27.98 28.31 -18.00
CA LYS A 286 28.82 29.10 -18.92
C LYS A 286 28.28 30.51 -19.12
N GLU A 287 26.97 30.66 -19.29
CA GLU A 287 26.31 31.97 -19.41
C GLU A 287 26.51 32.82 -18.15
N ASN A 288 26.33 32.22 -16.96
CA ASN A 288 26.55 32.89 -15.68
C ASN A 288 28.02 33.36 -15.53
N ASP A 289 28.99 32.54 -15.93
CA ASP A 289 30.40 32.92 -15.89
C ASP A 289 30.73 34.07 -16.85
N LEU A 290 30.10 34.14 -18.01
CA LEU A 290 30.22 35.28 -18.93
C LEU A 290 29.62 36.55 -18.33
N LEU A 291 28.39 36.47 -17.80
CA LEU A 291 27.72 37.60 -17.16
C LEU A 291 28.50 38.13 -15.97
N LYS A 292 29.12 37.26 -15.16
CA LYS A 292 30.02 37.68 -14.07
C LYS A 292 31.22 38.47 -14.57
N LYS A 293 31.83 38.06 -15.69
CA LYS A 293 32.96 38.78 -16.29
C LYS A 293 32.53 40.14 -16.81
N ASP A 294 31.38 40.23 -17.46
CA ASP A 294 30.87 41.49 -17.99
C ASP A 294 30.43 42.44 -16.88
N LEU A 295 29.77 41.92 -15.84
CA LEU A 295 29.47 42.68 -14.63
C LEU A 295 30.74 43.25 -13.98
N PHE A 296 31.81 42.46 -13.90
CA PHE A 296 33.08 42.93 -13.36
C PHE A 296 33.68 44.08 -14.19
N LYS A 297 33.70 43.95 -15.53
CA LYS A 297 34.17 45.01 -16.42
C LYS A 297 33.36 46.29 -16.26
N GLU A 298 32.04 46.16 -16.18
CA GLU A 298 31.16 47.32 -16.13
C GLU A 298 31.16 48.00 -14.76
N LYS A 299 31.33 47.22 -13.68
CA LYS A 299 31.63 47.76 -12.35
C LYS A 299 32.93 48.55 -12.33
N LYS A 300 33.98 48.05 -12.99
CA LYS A 300 35.26 48.76 -13.11
C LYS A 300 35.12 50.08 -13.87
N ARG A 301 34.47 50.06 -15.04
CA ARG A 301 34.19 51.29 -15.82
C ARG A 301 33.37 52.31 -15.04
N SER A 302 32.34 51.87 -14.33
CA SER A 302 31.53 52.74 -13.47
C SER A 302 32.38 53.38 -12.37
N GLN A 303 33.30 52.63 -11.76
CA GLN A 303 34.23 53.14 -10.75
C GLN A 303 35.24 54.14 -11.33
N ASP A 304 35.78 53.87 -12.52
CA ASP A 304 36.69 54.78 -13.22
C ASP A 304 35.97 56.10 -13.55
N LEU A 305 34.76 56.03 -14.11
CA LEU A 305 33.93 57.22 -14.41
C LEU A 305 33.58 58.02 -13.15
N LEU A 306 33.23 57.36 -12.04
CA LEU A 306 32.96 58.03 -10.78
C LEU A 306 34.19 58.81 -10.28
N THR A 307 35.38 58.23 -10.45
CA THR A 307 36.65 58.86 -10.08
C THR A 307 36.89 60.11 -10.93
N ASP A 308 36.66 60.04 -12.24
CA ASP A 308 36.82 61.19 -13.14
C ASP A 308 35.81 62.30 -12.86
N VAL A 309 34.54 61.95 -12.60
CA VAL A 309 33.51 62.93 -12.19
C VAL A 309 33.92 63.63 -10.89
N THR A 310 34.45 62.90 -9.92
CA THR A 310 34.89 63.48 -8.64
C THR A 310 36.05 64.46 -8.85
N LYS A 311 37.05 64.10 -9.67
CA LYS A 311 38.16 65.01 -10.03
C LYS A 311 37.67 66.27 -10.75
N GLU A 312 36.77 66.13 -11.70
CA GLU A 312 36.19 67.25 -12.44
C GLU A 312 35.39 68.17 -11.52
N GLN A 313 34.59 67.62 -10.59
CA GLN A 313 33.89 68.41 -9.58
C GLN A 313 34.86 69.20 -8.69
N GLU A 314 35.97 68.59 -8.29
CA GLU A 314 36.99 69.24 -7.47
C GLU A 314 37.72 70.35 -8.24
N LEU A 315 38.10 70.10 -9.50
CA LEU A 315 38.66 71.13 -10.39
C LEU A 315 37.70 72.30 -10.59
N ARG A 316 36.42 72.03 -10.88
CA ARG A 316 35.40 73.08 -11.02
C ARG A 316 35.22 73.89 -9.75
N LYS A 317 35.25 73.24 -8.58
CA LYS A 317 35.18 73.91 -7.29
C LYS A 317 36.38 74.84 -7.09
N GLN A 318 37.60 74.35 -7.33
CA GLN A 318 38.82 75.16 -7.26
C GLN A 318 38.78 76.36 -8.22
N THR A 319 38.35 76.16 -9.47
CA THR A 319 38.20 77.23 -10.45
C THR A 319 37.15 78.25 -10.03
N THR A 320 36.01 77.79 -9.51
CA THR A 320 34.96 78.67 -8.97
C THR A 320 35.47 79.51 -7.80
N ASP A 321 36.25 78.91 -6.89
CA ASP A 321 36.83 79.60 -5.74
C ASP A 321 37.92 80.61 -6.15
N LYS A 322 38.73 80.29 -7.18
CA LYS A 322 39.66 81.24 -7.82
C LYS A 322 38.90 82.43 -8.42
N HIS A 323 37.84 82.20 -9.17
CA HIS A 323 37.00 83.27 -9.73
C HIS A 323 36.32 84.12 -8.64
N LYS A 324 35.80 83.51 -7.57
CA LYS A 324 35.24 84.26 -6.43
C LYS A 324 36.28 85.18 -5.80
N THR A 325 37.50 84.69 -5.62
CA THR A 325 38.63 85.45 -5.07
C THR A 325 39.01 86.60 -5.98
N GLN A 326 39.15 86.33 -7.28
CA GLN A 326 39.44 87.34 -8.31
C GLN A 326 38.38 88.44 -8.33
N ASN A 327 37.09 88.06 -8.36
CA ASN A 327 35.97 89.00 -8.35
C ASN A 327 35.93 89.86 -7.08
N ARG A 328 36.29 89.30 -5.92
CA ARG A 328 36.42 90.07 -4.68
C ARG A 328 37.52 91.13 -4.80
N MET A 329 38.71 90.74 -5.28
CA MET A 329 39.83 91.67 -5.44
C MET A 329 39.56 92.76 -6.49
N LEU A 330 38.88 92.43 -7.59
CA LEU A 330 38.41 93.41 -8.56
C LEU A 330 37.40 94.38 -7.96
N ARG A 331 36.50 93.91 -7.09
CA ARG A 331 35.57 94.76 -6.35
C ARG A 331 36.32 95.71 -5.41
N ASP A 332 37.31 95.21 -4.68
CA ASP A 332 38.16 96.01 -3.79
C ASP A 332 38.93 97.10 -4.58
N LEU A 333 39.45 96.75 -5.77
CA LEU A 333 40.10 97.69 -6.68
C LEU A 333 39.12 98.75 -7.20
N LYS A 334 37.91 98.35 -7.62
CA LYS A 334 36.86 99.28 -8.07
C LYS A 334 36.43 100.22 -6.93
N GLN A 335 36.31 99.69 -5.71
CA GLN A 335 36.01 100.48 -4.53
C GLN A 335 37.13 101.47 -4.23
N PHE A 336 38.40 101.05 -4.31
CA PHE A 336 39.55 101.96 -4.17
C PHE A 336 39.49 103.10 -5.18
N PHE A 337 39.26 102.81 -6.47
CA PHE A 337 39.13 103.84 -7.50
C PHE A 337 37.95 104.77 -7.22
N SER A 338 36.78 104.25 -6.85
CA SER A 338 35.64 105.10 -6.50
C SER A 338 35.96 106.00 -5.30
N LEU A 339 36.52 105.47 -4.20
CA LEU A 339 36.83 106.28 -3.02
C LEU A 339 37.93 107.32 -3.25
N LYS A 340 38.89 107.04 -4.14
CA LYS A 340 40.00 107.93 -4.45
C LYS A 340 39.71 108.94 -5.57
N LEU A 341 38.76 108.65 -6.46
CA LEU A 341 38.49 109.46 -7.66
C LEU A 341 37.07 110.05 -7.75
N SER A 342 36.09 109.59 -6.97
CA SER A 342 34.67 109.94 -7.23
C SER A 342 34.15 111.23 -6.59
N ASN A 343 34.96 112.00 -5.85
CA ASN A 343 34.41 113.13 -5.09
C ASN A 343 35.20 114.43 -5.08
N THR A 344 36.08 114.69 -6.04
CA THR A 344 36.82 115.95 -6.07
C THR A 344 37.28 116.30 -7.50
N GLY A 345 37.18 117.58 -7.87
CA GLY A 345 37.51 118.08 -9.21
C GLY A 345 38.98 117.86 -9.59
N GLU A 346 39.28 117.94 -10.90
CA GLU A 346 40.58 117.63 -11.51
C GLU A 346 41.80 118.20 -10.75
N GLN A 347 41.69 119.40 -10.17
CA GLN A 347 42.78 120.04 -9.39
C GLN A 347 43.17 119.27 -8.11
N TYR A 348 42.24 118.58 -7.45
CA TYR A 348 42.54 117.81 -6.23
C TYR A 348 43.18 116.46 -6.55
N ILE A 349 42.82 115.86 -7.68
CA ILE A 349 43.46 114.66 -8.21
C ILE A 349 44.94 114.96 -8.49
N ASP A 350 45.23 116.08 -9.15
CA ASP A 350 46.61 116.51 -9.41
C ASP A 350 47.40 116.81 -8.13
N THR A 351 46.76 117.32 -7.08
CA THR A 351 47.40 117.60 -5.78
C THR A 351 47.76 116.30 -5.04
N ILE A 352 46.86 115.31 -5.00
CA ILE A 352 47.12 114.00 -4.38
C ILE A 352 48.16 113.19 -5.16
N PHE A 353 48.11 113.23 -6.50
CA PHE A 353 49.13 112.62 -7.34
C PHE A 353 50.46 113.37 -7.29
N GLY A 354 50.47 114.66 -6.93
CA GLY A 354 51.68 115.45 -6.68
C GLY A 354 52.37 115.10 -5.35
N GLU A 355 51.63 114.92 -4.26
CA GLU A 355 52.22 114.72 -2.92
C GLU A 355 52.54 113.27 -2.56
N ASN A 356 51.81 112.28 -3.09
CA ASN A 356 51.93 110.90 -2.63
C ASN A 356 51.90 109.85 -3.77
N ARG A 357 52.41 110.25 -4.94
CA ARG A 357 52.44 109.44 -6.17
C ARG A 357 52.94 108.03 -5.94
N MET A 358 54.10 107.90 -5.30
CA MET A 358 54.77 106.62 -5.06
C MET A 358 53.91 105.68 -4.21
N ALA A 359 53.24 106.16 -3.16
CA ALA A 359 52.42 105.33 -2.30
C ALA A 359 51.14 104.85 -2.98
N ILE A 360 50.51 105.71 -3.80
CA ILE A 360 49.31 105.37 -4.57
C ILE A 360 49.65 104.38 -5.69
N PHE A 361 50.74 104.61 -6.44
CA PHE A 361 51.22 103.66 -7.44
C PHE A 361 51.65 102.33 -6.81
N ALA A 362 52.38 102.34 -5.69
CA ALA A 362 52.74 101.10 -4.98
C ALA A 362 51.50 100.34 -4.53
N LYS A 363 50.45 101.03 -4.03
CA LYS A 363 49.21 100.38 -3.62
C LYS A 363 48.41 99.84 -4.80
N LEU A 364 48.35 100.55 -5.93
CA LEU A 364 47.73 100.09 -7.17
C LEU A 364 48.47 98.88 -7.75
N THR A 365 49.80 98.93 -7.79
CA THR A 365 50.64 97.81 -8.24
C THR A 365 50.43 96.59 -7.34
N LEU A 366 50.40 96.77 -6.01
CA LEU A 366 50.07 95.68 -5.07
C LEU A 366 48.68 95.10 -5.28
N LEU A 367 47.67 95.94 -5.54
CA LEU A 367 46.31 95.47 -5.79
C LEU A 367 46.19 94.74 -7.13
N LEU A 368 46.88 95.22 -8.17
CA LEU A 368 46.88 94.59 -9.50
C LEU A 368 47.68 93.28 -9.52
N GLN A 369 48.86 93.26 -8.88
CA GLN A 369 49.73 92.09 -8.84
C GLN A 369 49.11 90.92 -8.05
N ASN A 370 48.22 91.22 -7.10
CA ASN A 370 47.54 90.21 -6.31
C ASN A 370 46.28 89.64 -6.98
N ILE A 371 45.80 90.21 -8.09
CA ILE A 371 44.67 89.63 -8.84
C ILE A 371 45.19 88.39 -9.58
N PRO A 372 44.68 87.17 -9.29
CA PRO A 372 45.12 85.97 -9.96
C PRO A 372 44.88 86.08 -11.47
N GLN A 373 45.91 85.83 -12.27
CA GLN A 373 45.77 85.65 -13.72
C GLN A 373 45.26 84.23 -13.96
N LEU A 374 44.13 84.12 -14.65
CA LEU A 374 43.59 82.84 -15.05
C LEU A 374 44.23 82.48 -16.39
N GLU A 375 45.10 81.47 -16.37
CA GLU A 375 45.55 80.81 -17.59
C GLU A 375 44.40 79.97 -18.14
N TYR A 376 44.07 80.17 -19.42
CA TYR A 376 43.07 79.40 -20.15
C TYR A 376 43.71 78.20 -20.84
#